data_AF-A0A669DT55-F1
#
_entry.id   AF-A0A669DT55-F1
#
_cell.length_a   1.000
_cell.length_b   1.000
_cell.length_c   1.000
_cell.angle_alpha   90.00
_cell.angle_beta   90.00
_cell.angle_gamma   90.00
#
_symmetry.space_group_name_H-M   'P 1'
#
loop_
_entity.id
_entity.type
_entity.pdbx_description
1 polymer ?
#
loop_
_entity_poly.entity_id
_entity_poly.type
_entity_poly.pdbx_seq_one_letter_code
_entity_poly.pdbx_strand_id
1 'polypeptide(L)'
;MCVSWVYLLLCCWIYFLLQMQDNKTFLSMINSMLHSDGFYFATDYDLTHTLQRLANTSPEFQEMSLLERADQRFVWNGHLLREFIAQPEHCCVLNTCISGKVFEWSIISRRSCFRAGVRYYVRGIDSEGHAANYVETEQIVQYNGAKASFVQTRGSIPFYWSQRPNLRYKPKPQISKTVNHLDGFQRHFDSQIILYGRQVTLNLINQKGSEKPLELAFDKMVTNLGNGMIKYIAFDFHKECSHMRWHRLQILLDMVAEMQDDFGSVS
;
A
#
# COMPACT_ATOMS: atom_id res chain seq x y z
N MET A 1 -51.76 -10.04 -29.07
CA MET A 1 -50.33 -10.40 -28.92
C MET A 1 -49.35 -9.26 -29.23
N CYS A 2 -49.61 -8.35 -30.19
CA CYS A 2 -48.63 -7.32 -30.60
C CYS A 2 -48.11 -6.37 -29.50
N VAL A 3 -48.95 -5.98 -28.53
CA VAL A 3 -48.58 -4.99 -27.48
C VAL A 3 -47.40 -5.46 -26.63
N SER A 4 -47.28 -6.78 -26.38
CA SER A 4 -46.19 -7.37 -25.58
C SER A 4 -44.83 -7.22 -26.26
N TRP A 5 -44.76 -7.36 -27.58
CA TRP A 5 -43.52 -7.26 -28.35
C TRP A 5 -42.99 -5.83 -28.43
N VAL A 6 -43.89 -4.84 -28.60
CA VAL A 6 -43.51 -3.43 -28.57
C VAL A 6 -42.95 -3.04 -27.19
N TYR A 7 -43.56 -3.55 -26.11
CA TYR A 7 -43.07 -3.32 -24.75
C TYR A 7 -41.70 -3.97 -24.51
N LEU A 8 -41.50 -5.22 -24.97
CA LEU A 8 -40.21 -5.92 -24.86
C LEU A 8 -39.09 -5.21 -25.63
N LEU A 9 -39.38 -4.74 -26.86
CA LEU A 9 -38.44 -3.98 -27.68
C LEU A 9 -38.11 -2.61 -27.06
N LEU A 10 -39.11 -1.90 -26.51
CA LEU A 10 -38.89 -0.66 -25.75
C LEU A 10 -38.02 -0.90 -24.51
N CYS A 11 -38.28 -1.97 -23.74
CA CYS A 11 -37.43 -2.33 -22.62
C CYS A 11 -36.00 -2.63 -23.06
N CYS A 12 -35.79 -3.48 -24.08
CA CYS A 12 -34.46 -3.77 -24.61
C CYS A 12 -33.75 -2.50 -25.12
N TRP A 13 -34.47 -1.58 -25.77
CA TRP A 13 -33.91 -0.32 -26.25
C TRP A 13 -33.56 0.64 -25.10
N ILE A 14 -34.38 0.71 -24.05
CA ILE A 14 -34.08 1.47 -22.83
C ILE A 14 -32.86 0.87 -22.10
N TYR A 15 -32.79 -0.46 -21.95
CA TYR A 15 -31.62 -1.14 -21.40
C TYR A 15 -30.36 -0.87 -22.23
N PHE A 16 -30.46 -0.90 -23.56
CA PHE A 16 -29.35 -0.57 -24.45
C PHE A 16 -28.91 0.89 -24.31
N LEU A 17 -29.83 1.84 -24.22
CA LEU A 17 -29.51 3.27 -24.00
C LEU A 17 -28.88 3.51 -22.62
N LEU A 18 -29.37 2.85 -21.56
CA LEU A 18 -28.74 2.87 -20.23
C LEU A 18 -27.33 2.29 -20.28
N GLN A 19 -27.16 1.11 -20.88
CA GLN A 19 -25.85 0.48 -21.08
C GLN A 19 -24.89 1.37 -21.88
N MET A 20 -25.36 2.06 -22.93
CA MET A 20 -24.54 3.04 -23.66
C MET A 20 -24.13 4.24 -22.80
N GLN A 21 -24.99 4.71 -21.90
CA GLN A 21 -24.69 5.82 -21.00
C GLN A 21 -23.72 5.42 -19.89
N ASP A 22 -23.93 4.23 -19.30
CA ASP A 22 -23.03 3.64 -18.31
C ASP A 22 -21.65 3.36 -18.92
N ASN A 23 -21.59 2.78 -20.12
CA ASN A 23 -20.34 2.55 -20.86
C ASN A 23 -19.58 3.85 -21.11
N LYS A 24 -20.26 4.93 -21.54
CA LYS A 24 -19.61 6.25 -21.70
C LYS A 24 -19.05 6.77 -20.37
N THR A 25 -19.77 6.55 -19.27
CA THR A 25 -19.35 6.96 -17.93
C THR A 25 -18.13 6.16 -17.46
N PHE A 26 -18.14 4.83 -17.62
CA PHE A 26 -16.99 3.97 -17.30
C PHE A 26 -15.77 4.28 -18.17
N LEU A 27 -15.93 4.48 -19.48
CA LEU A 27 -14.85 4.87 -20.38
C LEU A 27 -14.25 6.23 -20.00
N SER A 28 -15.08 7.20 -19.59
CA SER A 28 -14.62 8.48 -19.07
C SER A 28 -13.81 8.33 -17.77
N MET A 29 -14.26 7.48 -16.85
CA MET A 29 -13.52 7.16 -15.61
C MET A 29 -12.18 6.47 -15.89
N ILE A 30 -12.15 5.49 -16.80
CA ILE A 30 -10.92 4.78 -17.20
C ILE A 30 -9.96 5.76 -17.88
N ASN A 31 -10.42 6.57 -18.83
CA ASN A 31 -9.57 7.56 -19.48
C ASN A 31 -8.99 8.57 -18.49
N SER A 32 -9.79 9.06 -17.53
CA SER A 32 -9.31 9.95 -16.47
C SER A 32 -8.24 9.30 -15.57
N MET A 33 -8.33 7.98 -15.36
CA MET A 33 -7.33 7.21 -14.62
C MET A 33 -6.06 6.95 -15.44
N LEU A 34 -6.17 6.61 -16.72
CA LEU A 34 -5.03 6.40 -17.62
C LEU A 34 -4.25 7.68 -17.95
N HIS A 35 -4.92 8.84 -17.93
CA HIS A 35 -4.27 10.16 -18.06
C HIS A 35 -3.73 10.70 -16.72
N SER A 36 -3.87 9.95 -15.61
CA SER A 36 -3.25 10.33 -14.34
C SER A 36 -1.85 9.73 -14.23
N ASP A 37 -0.86 10.59 -13.98
CA ASP A 37 0.52 10.15 -13.75
C ASP A 37 0.60 9.23 -12.52
N GLY A 38 1.42 8.18 -12.60
CA GLY A 38 1.66 7.26 -11.48
C GLY A 38 1.75 5.78 -11.83
N PHE A 39 1.62 5.40 -13.11
CA PHE A 39 1.90 4.04 -13.58
C PHE A 39 3.32 3.96 -14.13
N TYR A 40 4.08 2.98 -13.63
CA TYR A 40 5.47 2.72 -14.01
C TYR A 40 5.63 1.21 -14.26
N PHE A 41 6.45 0.84 -15.23
CA PHE A 41 6.70 -0.55 -15.63
C PHE A 41 8.14 -0.70 -16.10
N ALA A 42 8.66 -1.94 -16.07
CA ALA A 42 9.99 -2.27 -16.55
C ALA A 42 10.05 -3.62 -17.28
N THR A 43 11.06 -3.79 -18.15
CA THR A 43 11.24 -4.99 -19.02
C THR A 43 12.29 -5.95 -18.51
N ASP A 44 13.34 -5.37 -17.94
CA ASP A 44 14.60 -5.99 -17.51
C ASP A 44 14.71 -6.01 -15.98
N TYR A 45 13.82 -5.28 -15.30
CA TYR A 45 13.72 -5.22 -13.86
C TYR A 45 12.29 -5.47 -13.37
N ASP A 46 12.16 -6.11 -12.21
CA ASP A 46 10.86 -6.35 -11.58
C ASP A 46 10.51 -5.23 -10.60
N LEU A 47 9.80 -4.22 -11.09
CA LEU A 47 9.29 -3.12 -10.27
C LEU A 47 8.21 -3.54 -9.25
N THR A 48 7.76 -4.79 -9.20
CA THR A 48 6.79 -5.24 -8.17
C THR A 48 7.48 -5.72 -6.89
N HIS A 49 8.78 -6.03 -6.95
CA HIS A 49 9.58 -6.50 -5.84
C HIS A 49 10.58 -5.46 -5.33
N THR A 50 11.01 -5.62 -4.08
CA THR A 50 12.19 -4.93 -3.54
C THR A 50 13.45 -5.65 -4.01
N LEU A 51 14.56 -4.92 -4.16
CA LEU A 51 15.89 -5.54 -4.34
C LEU A 51 16.18 -6.53 -3.21
N GLN A 52 15.81 -6.18 -1.98
CA GLN A 52 16.02 -7.03 -0.80
C GLN A 52 15.24 -8.36 -0.88
N ARG A 53 14.09 -8.40 -1.55
CA ARG A 53 13.33 -9.63 -1.78
C ARG A 53 13.90 -10.42 -2.96
N LEU A 54 14.25 -9.75 -4.07
CA LEU A 54 14.89 -10.36 -5.23
C LEU A 54 16.28 -10.96 -4.93
N ALA A 55 17.00 -10.42 -3.94
CA ALA A 55 18.27 -10.98 -3.46
C ALA A 55 18.09 -12.29 -2.67
N ASN A 56 16.91 -12.52 -2.11
CA ASN A 56 16.58 -13.68 -1.28
C ASN A 56 15.75 -14.76 -2.03
N THR A 57 15.53 -14.60 -3.34
CA THR A 57 14.84 -15.60 -4.17
C THR A 57 15.84 -16.58 -4.79
N SER A 58 15.35 -17.79 -5.14
CA SER A 58 16.18 -18.79 -5.79
C SER A 58 16.47 -18.43 -7.27
N PRO A 59 17.52 -19.01 -7.89
CA PRO A 59 17.82 -18.77 -9.30
C PRO A 59 16.64 -19.08 -10.24
N GLU A 60 15.88 -20.15 -9.96
CA GLU A 60 14.73 -20.56 -10.77
C GLU A 60 13.62 -19.48 -10.76
N PHE A 61 13.44 -18.77 -9.65
CA PHE A 61 12.52 -17.62 -9.57
C PHE A 61 13.02 -16.41 -10.38
N GLN A 62 14.34 -16.27 -10.55
CA GLN A 62 14.93 -15.22 -11.38
C GLN A 62 14.80 -15.53 -12.88
N GLU A 63 14.69 -16.80 -13.26
CA GLU A 63 14.44 -17.26 -14.64
C GLU A 63 12.95 -17.17 -15.06
N MET A 64 12.01 -17.16 -14.11
CA MET A 64 10.58 -16.94 -14.38
C MET A 64 10.34 -15.58 -15.07
N SER A 65 9.32 -15.51 -15.93
CA SER A 65 8.96 -14.24 -16.58
C SER A 65 8.50 -13.20 -15.55
N LEU A 66 8.66 -11.92 -15.88
CA LEU A 66 8.22 -10.81 -15.02
C LEU A 66 6.75 -10.93 -14.60
N LEU A 67 5.89 -11.42 -15.50
CA LEU A 67 4.46 -11.58 -15.22
C LEU A 67 4.16 -12.71 -14.25
N GLU A 68 4.80 -13.87 -14.42
CA GLU A 68 4.58 -15.05 -13.58
C GLU A 68 5.08 -14.84 -12.15
N ARG A 69 6.21 -14.16 -12.00
CA ARG A 69 6.83 -13.96 -10.69
C ARG A 69 6.25 -12.78 -9.91
N ALA A 70 5.69 -11.78 -10.59
CA ALA A 70 5.31 -10.48 -10.02
C ALA A 70 4.43 -10.52 -8.75
N ASP A 71 4.73 -9.64 -7.81
CA ASP A 71 3.97 -9.42 -6.58
C ASP A 71 2.58 -8.85 -6.91
N GLN A 72 1.57 -9.70 -6.84
CA GLN A 72 0.19 -9.38 -7.21
C GLN A 72 -0.40 -8.20 -6.41
N ARG A 73 0.19 -7.83 -5.26
CA ARG A 73 -0.19 -6.61 -4.54
C ARG A 73 0.06 -5.35 -5.36
N PHE A 74 1.05 -5.36 -6.26
CA PHE A 74 1.51 -4.16 -6.98
C PHE A 74 1.20 -4.18 -8.49
N VAL A 75 0.63 -5.28 -9.03
CA VAL A 75 0.22 -5.38 -10.44
C VAL A 75 -1.16 -4.73 -10.68
N TRP A 76 -1.20 -3.41 -10.92
CA TRP A 76 -2.46 -2.66 -11.09
C TRP A 76 -3.28 -3.07 -12.32
N ASN A 77 -2.62 -3.50 -13.40
CA ASN A 77 -3.24 -4.02 -14.61
C ASN A 77 -3.48 -5.54 -14.57
N GLY A 78 -3.21 -6.22 -13.43
CA GLY A 78 -3.24 -7.68 -13.33
C GLY A 78 -4.59 -8.32 -13.64
N HIS A 79 -5.69 -7.59 -13.50
CA HIS A 79 -7.01 -8.04 -13.95
C HIS A 79 -7.15 -8.04 -15.48
N LEU A 80 -6.59 -7.02 -16.16
CA LEU A 80 -6.60 -6.90 -17.62
C LEU A 80 -5.65 -7.92 -18.25
N LEU A 81 -4.48 -8.15 -17.64
CA LEU A 81 -3.46 -9.07 -18.17
C LEU A 81 -3.86 -10.55 -18.15
N ARG A 82 -4.98 -10.93 -17.49
CA ARG A 82 -5.46 -12.32 -17.42
C ARG A 82 -5.72 -12.95 -18.80
N GLU A 83 -6.04 -12.14 -19.79
CA GLU A 83 -6.31 -12.58 -21.17
C GLU A 83 -5.07 -12.44 -22.08
N PHE A 84 -3.99 -11.79 -21.61
CA PHE A 84 -2.82 -11.37 -22.39
C PHE A 84 -1.49 -11.95 -21.88
N ILE A 85 -1.49 -13.16 -21.31
CA ILE A 85 -0.34 -13.81 -20.63
C ILE A 85 0.83 -14.19 -21.62
N ALA A 86 0.88 -13.62 -22.82
CA ALA A 86 1.70 -14.11 -23.93
C ALA A 86 2.79 -13.17 -24.49
N GLN A 87 2.96 -11.92 -24.01
CA GLN A 87 3.92 -10.94 -24.60
C GLN A 87 4.51 -9.94 -23.56
N PRO A 88 5.84 -9.69 -23.52
CA PRO A 88 6.48 -8.69 -22.64
C PRO A 88 7.20 -7.51 -23.36
N GLU A 89 6.98 -6.26 -22.90
CA GLU A 89 7.61 -4.95 -23.27
C GLU A 89 7.40 -3.92 -22.12
N HIS A 90 8.07 -2.77 -21.89
CA HIS A 90 9.38 -2.15 -22.22
C HIS A 90 9.73 -1.12 -21.09
N CYS A 91 10.89 -0.41 -21.07
CA CYS A 91 11.26 0.47 -19.93
C CYS A 91 12.20 1.66 -20.22
N CYS A 92 12.18 2.65 -19.29
CA CYS A 92 13.14 3.75 -19.14
C CYS A 92 13.56 3.95 -17.66
N VAL A 93 14.80 4.41 -17.40
CA VAL A 93 15.37 4.73 -16.06
C VAL A 93 15.97 6.15 -16.06
N LEU A 94 16.12 6.80 -14.89
CA LEU A 94 16.66 8.16 -14.71
C LEU A 94 17.84 8.19 -13.72
N ASN A 95 18.90 8.97 -14.04
CA ASN A 95 20.15 9.05 -13.26
C ASN A 95 20.34 10.43 -12.58
N THR A 96 21.07 10.47 -11.44
CA THR A 96 21.52 11.71 -10.76
C THR A 96 22.98 11.59 -10.26
N CYS A 97 23.60 12.67 -9.77
CA CYS A 97 25.02 12.70 -9.35
C CYS A 97 25.30 13.77 -8.28
N ILE A 98 26.14 13.48 -7.29
CA ILE A 98 26.54 14.38 -6.19
C ILE A 98 28.04 14.18 -5.83
N SER A 99 28.75 15.27 -5.54
CA SER A 99 30.11 15.27 -4.94
C SER A 99 31.23 14.53 -5.71
N GLY A 100 31.20 14.55 -7.05
CA GLY A 100 32.28 13.99 -7.90
C GLY A 100 32.39 12.46 -7.91
N LYS A 101 31.55 11.78 -7.13
CA LYS A 101 31.33 10.33 -7.19
C LYS A 101 29.94 10.12 -7.78
N VAL A 102 29.85 9.46 -8.93
CA VAL A 102 28.54 9.08 -9.47
C VAL A 102 28.00 7.93 -8.60
N PHE A 103 27.07 8.27 -7.71
CA PHE A 103 26.18 7.31 -7.08
C PHE A 103 24.79 7.48 -7.67
N GLU A 104 24.15 6.36 -7.99
CA GLU A 104 22.77 6.33 -8.45
C GLU A 104 21.90 6.19 -7.20
N TRP A 105 20.97 7.13 -7.02
CA TRP A 105 20.00 7.09 -5.93
C TRP A 105 18.58 7.13 -6.52
N SER A 106 17.81 6.11 -6.19
CA SER A 106 16.48 5.88 -6.74
C SER A 106 15.49 5.65 -5.61
N ILE A 107 14.35 6.34 -5.65
CA ILE A 107 13.22 6.08 -4.75
C ILE A 107 12.08 5.47 -5.56
N ILE A 108 11.65 4.28 -5.17
CA ILE A 108 10.49 3.60 -5.76
C ILE A 108 9.39 3.57 -4.70
N SER A 109 8.15 3.92 -5.06
CA SER A 109 7.00 3.85 -4.15
C SER A 109 5.84 3.12 -4.81
N ARG A 110 5.54 1.93 -4.30
CA ARG A 110 4.59 0.97 -4.87
C ARG A 110 3.32 0.97 -4.02
N ARG A 111 2.19 1.39 -4.60
CA ARG A 111 0.89 1.34 -3.92
C ARG A 111 0.22 -0.01 -4.16
N SER A 112 -0.27 -0.65 -3.10
CA SER A 112 -1.04 -1.88 -3.20
C SER A 112 -2.37 -1.66 -3.94
N CYS A 113 -2.71 -2.53 -4.88
CA CYS A 113 -4.04 -2.62 -5.49
C CYS A 113 -5.04 -3.34 -4.56
N PHE A 114 -4.57 -4.20 -3.65
CA PHE A 114 -5.41 -4.87 -2.66
C PHE A 114 -5.97 -3.84 -1.66
N ARG A 115 -7.29 -3.88 -1.45
CA ARG A 115 -8.04 -2.92 -0.63
C ARG A 115 -7.72 -1.45 -0.97
N ALA A 116 -7.48 -1.17 -2.25
CA ALA A 116 -7.34 0.19 -2.75
C ALA A 116 -8.67 0.96 -2.68
N GLY A 117 -8.59 2.27 -2.46
CA GLY A 117 -9.74 3.16 -2.59
C GLY A 117 -9.61 4.45 -1.79
N VAL A 118 -10.52 5.39 -2.07
CA VAL A 118 -10.43 6.75 -1.54
C VAL A 118 -10.42 6.82 -0.01
N ARG A 119 -9.58 7.72 0.53
CA ARG A 119 -9.17 7.83 1.95
C ARG A 119 -10.31 7.86 2.98
N TYR A 120 -11.52 8.30 2.61
CA TYR A 120 -12.68 8.36 3.52
C TYR A 120 -13.63 7.16 3.43
N TYR A 121 -13.52 6.35 2.37
CA TYR A 121 -14.38 5.17 2.17
C TYR A 121 -13.65 3.88 2.53
N VAL A 122 -12.34 3.80 2.27
CA VAL A 122 -11.55 2.58 2.48
C VAL A 122 -10.49 2.79 3.56
N ARG A 123 -10.73 2.15 4.70
CA ARG A 123 -9.91 2.16 5.93
C ARG A 123 -9.90 0.77 6.57
N GLY A 124 -9.00 0.57 7.52
CA GLY A 124 -8.80 -0.71 8.18
C GLY A 124 -8.33 -1.82 7.23
N ILE A 125 -8.52 -3.07 7.66
CA ILE A 125 -8.26 -4.29 6.88
C ILE A 125 -9.53 -4.87 6.26
N ASP A 126 -9.35 -5.78 5.28
CA ASP A 126 -10.37 -6.74 4.85
C ASP A 126 -10.26 -8.06 5.66
N SER A 127 -11.03 -9.08 5.27
CA SER A 127 -11.03 -10.41 5.89
C SER A 127 -9.68 -11.12 5.77
N GLU A 128 -8.92 -10.83 4.72
CA GLU A 128 -7.64 -11.49 4.42
C GLU A 128 -6.45 -10.80 5.10
N GLY A 129 -6.68 -9.67 5.78
CA GLY A 129 -5.65 -8.90 6.48
C GLY A 129 -4.96 -7.84 5.62
N HIS A 130 -5.44 -7.55 4.41
CA HIS A 130 -4.87 -6.49 3.59
C HIS A 130 -5.23 -5.11 4.15
N ALA A 131 -4.23 -4.32 4.55
CA ALA A 131 -4.45 -2.98 5.03
C ALA A 131 -4.81 -2.02 3.88
N ALA A 132 -5.86 -1.21 4.08
CA ALA A 132 -6.28 -0.21 3.11
C ALA A 132 -5.16 0.80 2.80
N ASN A 133 -5.01 1.16 1.51
CA ASN A 133 -4.02 2.13 1.05
C ASN A 133 -2.58 1.81 1.50
N TYR A 134 -2.22 0.54 1.45
CA TYR A 134 -0.85 0.07 1.72
C TYR A 134 0.11 0.56 0.62
N VAL A 135 1.30 0.99 1.03
CA VAL A 135 2.40 1.48 0.17
C VAL A 135 3.71 0.91 0.70
N GLU A 136 4.54 0.44 -0.21
CA GLU A 136 5.93 0.05 0.04
C GLU A 136 6.83 1.08 -0.65
N THR A 137 7.65 1.80 0.12
CA THR A 137 8.62 2.77 -0.37
C THR A 137 10.02 2.22 -0.17
N GLU A 138 10.80 2.15 -1.23
CA GLU A 138 12.15 1.64 -1.25
C GLU A 138 13.12 2.73 -1.71
N GLN A 139 14.22 2.88 -0.98
CA GLN A 139 15.35 3.71 -1.36
C GLN A 139 16.49 2.81 -1.78
N ILE A 140 16.97 2.99 -3.00
CA ILE A 140 18.06 2.22 -3.60
C ILE A 140 19.26 3.16 -3.76
N VAL A 141 20.42 2.73 -3.28
CA VAL A 141 21.71 3.40 -3.51
C VAL A 141 22.62 2.42 -4.23
N GLN A 142 23.14 2.80 -5.39
CA GLN A 142 24.11 2.02 -6.15
C GLN A 142 25.41 2.82 -6.31
N TYR A 143 26.53 2.20 -5.93
CA TYR A 143 27.86 2.82 -5.97
C TYR A 143 28.94 1.76 -6.22
N ASN A 144 29.77 1.97 -7.25
CA ASN A 144 30.86 1.05 -7.64
C ASN A 144 30.44 -0.43 -7.78
N GLY A 145 29.23 -0.69 -8.28
CA GLY A 145 28.67 -2.04 -8.45
C GLY A 145 28.02 -2.63 -7.19
N ALA A 146 28.28 -2.09 -6.00
CA ALA A 146 27.52 -2.41 -4.80
C ALA A 146 26.13 -1.76 -4.87
N LYS A 147 25.11 -2.47 -4.36
CA LYS A 147 23.73 -1.99 -4.24
C LYS A 147 23.26 -2.13 -2.79
N ALA A 148 22.63 -1.09 -2.27
CA ALA A 148 21.92 -1.12 -0.99
C ALA A 148 20.45 -0.79 -1.23
N SER A 149 19.55 -1.44 -0.48
CA SER A 149 18.12 -1.19 -0.50
C SER A 149 17.61 -1.01 0.92
N PHE A 150 16.80 0.02 1.14
CA PHE A 150 16.12 0.30 2.40
C PHE A 150 14.61 0.45 2.16
N VAL A 151 13.82 -0.42 2.79
CA VAL A 151 12.38 -0.54 2.54
C VAL A 151 11.58 -0.06 3.76
N GLN A 152 10.59 0.79 3.52
CA GLN A 152 9.64 1.27 4.51
C GLN A 152 8.21 1.01 4.04
N THR A 153 7.36 0.52 4.93
CA THR A 153 5.96 0.21 4.62
C THR A 153 5.03 1.21 5.32
N ARG A 154 3.89 1.51 4.69
CA ARG A 154 2.89 2.44 5.20
C ARG A 154 1.50 1.96 4.82
N GLY A 155 0.60 1.78 5.79
CA GLY A 155 -0.79 1.40 5.53
C GLY A 155 -1.78 2.05 6.47
N SER A 156 -3.06 1.73 6.28
CA SER A 156 -4.08 1.96 7.30
C SER A 156 -3.83 1.10 8.53
N ILE A 157 -4.17 1.62 9.72
CA ILE A 157 -4.07 0.87 10.99
C ILE A 157 -4.84 -0.47 10.86
N PRO A 158 -4.22 -1.64 11.18
CA PRO A 158 -4.62 -2.93 10.62
C PRO A 158 -5.76 -3.64 11.38
N PHE A 159 -6.90 -2.97 11.55
CA PHE A 159 -8.12 -3.56 12.13
C PHE A 159 -9.38 -2.97 11.50
N TYR A 160 -10.55 -3.56 11.73
CA TYR A 160 -11.81 -3.06 11.16
C TYR A 160 -12.26 -1.71 11.77
N TRP A 161 -11.98 -0.62 11.06
CA TRP A 161 -12.50 0.72 11.36
C TRP A 161 -12.86 1.48 10.09
N SER A 162 -13.73 2.48 10.23
CA SER A 162 -14.15 3.36 9.14
C SER A 162 -14.15 4.83 9.57
N GLN A 163 -14.10 5.74 8.59
CA GLN A 163 -14.15 7.19 8.81
C GLN A 163 -14.96 7.82 7.68
N ARG A 164 -16.22 7.39 7.54
CA ARG A 164 -17.12 7.81 6.47
C ARG A 164 -17.28 9.34 6.45
N PRO A 165 -17.32 9.98 5.26
CA PRO A 165 -17.48 11.42 5.16
C PRO A 165 -18.84 11.84 5.74
N ASN A 166 -18.87 13.01 6.38
CA ASN A 166 -20.07 13.68 6.85
C ASN A 166 -19.85 15.21 6.79
N LEU A 167 -20.85 16.00 7.17
CA LEU A 167 -20.79 17.47 7.12
C LEU A 167 -19.71 18.12 8.01
N ARG A 168 -18.93 17.35 8.79
CA ARG A 168 -17.84 17.88 9.63
C ARG A 168 -16.51 17.78 8.89
N TYR A 169 -15.71 18.83 9.01
CA TYR A 169 -14.34 18.91 8.46
C TYR A 169 -13.46 17.68 8.78
N LYS A 170 -13.53 17.16 10.01
CA LYS A 170 -12.88 15.90 10.40
C LYS A 170 -13.92 14.91 10.95
N PRO A 171 -14.42 13.96 10.15
CA PRO A 171 -15.31 12.90 10.62
C PRO A 171 -14.64 12.08 11.72
N LYS A 172 -15.40 11.70 12.76
CA LYS A 172 -14.87 10.84 13.84
C LYS A 172 -14.65 9.42 13.31
N PRO A 173 -13.48 8.80 13.54
CA PRO A 173 -13.30 7.38 13.29
C PRO A 173 -14.28 6.52 14.10
N GLN A 174 -14.72 5.41 13.51
CA GLN A 174 -15.60 4.42 14.13
C GLN A 174 -14.96 3.05 13.98
N ILE A 175 -14.59 2.45 15.12
CA ILE A 175 -14.14 1.06 15.20
C ILE A 175 -15.38 0.17 15.10
N SER A 176 -15.30 -0.91 14.32
CA SER A 176 -16.36 -1.92 14.31
C SER A 176 -16.55 -2.50 15.72
N LYS A 177 -17.77 -2.92 16.07
CA LYS A 177 -18.05 -3.62 17.34
C LYS A 177 -18.53 -5.05 17.15
N THR A 178 -18.81 -5.43 15.90
CA THR A 178 -19.48 -6.69 15.52
C THR A 178 -18.54 -7.67 14.82
N VAL A 179 -17.33 -7.24 14.46
CA VAL A 179 -16.36 -8.03 13.70
C VAL A 179 -15.20 -8.41 14.61
N ASN A 180 -14.73 -9.66 14.53
CA ASN A 180 -13.51 -10.08 15.22
C ASN A 180 -12.29 -9.38 14.61
N HIS A 181 -11.65 -8.48 15.35
CA HIS A 181 -10.45 -7.78 14.89
C HIS A 181 -9.20 -8.65 14.91
N LEU A 182 -9.10 -9.58 15.86
CA LEU A 182 -7.85 -10.29 16.17
C LEU A 182 -7.39 -11.19 15.02
N ASP A 183 -8.33 -11.91 14.40
CA ASP A 183 -8.05 -12.82 13.28
C ASP A 183 -7.41 -12.07 12.09
N GLY A 184 -8.09 -11.05 11.55
CA GLY A 184 -7.53 -10.25 10.46
C GLY A 184 -6.27 -9.43 10.85
N PHE A 185 -6.16 -9.01 12.11
CA PHE A 185 -4.98 -8.32 12.65
C PHE A 185 -3.77 -9.26 12.71
N GLN A 186 -3.97 -10.50 13.15
CA GLN A 186 -2.95 -11.53 13.17
C GLN A 186 -2.52 -11.89 11.74
N ARG A 187 -3.45 -12.22 10.84
CA ARG A 187 -3.14 -12.46 9.41
C ARG A 187 -2.33 -11.34 8.78
N HIS A 188 -2.69 -10.08 9.09
CA HIS A 188 -1.93 -8.93 8.64
C HIS A 188 -0.46 -9.00 9.11
N PHE A 189 -0.22 -9.09 10.42
CA PHE A 189 1.15 -9.10 10.94
C PHE A 189 1.94 -10.36 10.59
N ASP A 190 1.30 -11.54 10.51
CA ASP A 190 1.94 -12.77 10.04
C ASP A 190 2.44 -12.57 8.59
N SER A 191 1.64 -11.96 7.72
CA SER A 191 2.09 -11.60 6.35
C SER A 191 3.25 -10.58 6.35
N GLN A 192 3.23 -9.59 7.24
CA GLN A 192 4.32 -8.61 7.33
C GLN A 192 5.62 -9.26 7.83
N ILE A 193 5.52 -10.18 8.81
CA ILE A 193 6.67 -10.88 9.37
C ILE A 193 7.31 -11.83 8.34
N ILE A 194 6.49 -12.52 7.53
CA ILE A 194 6.99 -13.35 6.43
C ILE A 194 7.69 -12.50 5.35
N LEU A 195 7.15 -11.32 5.02
CA LEU A 195 7.64 -10.49 3.90
C LEU A 195 8.82 -9.57 4.24
N TYR A 196 8.96 -9.15 5.50
CA TYR A 196 9.90 -8.12 5.94
C TYR A 196 10.62 -8.45 7.26
N GLY A 197 10.35 -9.61 7.89
CA GLY A 197 10.90 -9.97 9.19
C GLY A 197 10.28 -9.18 10.35
N ARG A 198 11.04 -8.97 11.42
CA ARG A 198 10.60 -8.22 12.62
C ARG A 198 10.00 -6.86 12.23
N GLN A 199 8.93 -6.44 12.91
CA GLN A 199 8.14 -5.26 12.57
C GLN A 199 8.25 -4.19 13.67
N VAL A 200 8.69 -2.97 13.32
CA VAL A 200 8.54 -1.79 14.17
C VAL A 200 7.44 -0.90 13.59
N THR A 201 6.29 -0.87 14.26
CA THR A 201 5.13 -0.08 13.82
C THR A 201 5.08 1.27 14.52
N LEU A 202 5.27 2.34 13.74
CA LEU A 202 5.18 3.73 14.21
C LEU A 202 3.76 4.27 14.00
N ASN A 203 3.10 4.69 15.07
CA ASN A 203 1.76 5.26 15.02
C ASN A 203 1.78 6.76 15.37
N LEU A 204 1.56 7.60 14.35
CA LEU A 204 1.68 9.07 14.42
C LEU A 204 0.36 9.80 14.73
N ILE A 205 -0.69 9.09 15.15
CA ILE A 205 -2.00 9.71 15.40
C ILE A 205 -2.03 10.53 16.69
N ASN A 206 -2.95 11.50 16.73
CA ASN A 206 -3.16 12.34 17.91
C ASN A 206 -3.57 11.48 19.11
N GLN A 207 -2.82 11.57 20.22
CA GLN A 207 -3.17 10.94 21.50
C GLN A 207 -4.31 11.71 22.23
N LYS A 208 -4.81 12.78 21.60
CA LYS A 208 -5.95 13.61 22.05
C LYS A 208 -7.09 13.60 21.01
N GLY A 209 -8.30 13.86 21.49
CA GLY A 209 -9.47 14.00 20.62
C GLY A 209 -9.99 12.68 20.04
N SER A 210 -10.51 12.71 18.82
CA SER A 210 -11.25 11.59 18.22
C SER A 210 -10.40 10.42 17.71
N GLU A 211 -9.07 10.55 17.68
CA GLU A 211 -8.15 9.50 17.21
C GLU A 211 -7.62 8.64 18.37
N LYS A 212 -7.63 9.15 19.61
CA LYS A 212 -7.22 8.40 20.81
C LYS A 212 -7.85 6.99 20.93
N PRO A 213 -9.14 6.75 20.60
CA PRO A 213 -9.70 5.40 20.65
C PRO A 213 -9.06 4.42 19.66
N LEU A 214 -8.54 4.89 18.51
CA LEU A 214 -7.81 4.04 17.57
C LEU A 214 -6.43 3.66 18.12
N GLU A 215 -5.78 4.61 18.78
CA GLU A 215 -4.46 4.47 19.41
C GLU A 215 -4.49 3.39 20.49
N LEU A 216 -5.37 3.56 21.48
CA LEU A 216 -5.59 2.60 22.56
C LEU A 216 -6.07 1.23 22.08
N ALA A 217 -6.84 1.18 20.99
CA ALA A 217 -7.26 -0.09 20.40
C ALA A 217 -6.07 -0.82 19.75
N PHE A 218 -5.22 -0.10 19.01
CA PHE A 218 -4.04 -0.67 18.37
C PHE A 218 -3.04 -1.19 19.39
N ASP A 219 -2.67 -0.35 20.36
CA ASP A 219 -1.77 -0.71 21.47
C ASP A 219 -2.24 -2.01 22.15
N LYS A 220 -3.51 -2.05 22.55
CA LYS A 220 -4.12 -3.25 23.16
C LYS A 220 -4.06 -4.48 22.25
N MET A 221 -4.23 -4.36 20.94
CA MET A 221 -4.13 -5.52 20.04
C MET A 221 -2.70 -6.03 19.87
N VAL A 222 -1.71 -5.14 19.82
CA VAL A 222 -0.29 -5.55 19.81
C VAL A 222 0.07 -6.22 21.14
N THR A 223 -0.30 -5.63 22.28
CA THR A 223 -0.08 -6.21 23.61
C THR A 223 -0.76 -7.58 23.75
N ASN A 224 -2.02 -7.71 23.31
CA ASN A 224 -2.77 -8.97 23.37
C ASN A 224 -2.19 -10.07 22.46
N LEU A 225 -1.65 -9.71 21.30
CA LEU A 225 -1.01 -10.66 20.39
C LEU A 225 0.32 -11.18 20.96
N GLY A 226 1.01 -10.38 21.78
CA GLY A 226 2.17 -10.80 22.59
C GLY A 226 3.40 -11.25 21.77
N ASN A 227 3.39 -11.03 20.45
CA ASN A 227 4.43 -11.52 19.55
C ASN A 227 5.67 -10.61 19.62
N GLY A 228 6.78 -11.16 20.11
CA GLY A 228 8.06 -10.43 20.25
C GLY A 228 8.68 -9.93 18.94
N MET A 229 8.20 -10.43 17.79
CA MET A 229 8.57 -9.91 16.46
C MET A 229 7.89 -8.57 16.13
N ILE A 230 6.93 -8.11 16.94
CA ILE A 230 6.19 -6.87 16.70
C ILE A 230 6.46 -5.87 17.83
N LYS A 231 7.04 -4.73 17.48
CA LYS A 231 7.19 -3.57 18.37
C LYS A 231 6.23 -2.48 17.93
N TYR A 232 5.47 -1.93 18.88
CA TYR A 232 4.60 -0.78 18.66
C TYR A 232 5.18 0.47 19.34
N ILE A 233 5.09 1.61 18.66
CA ILE A 233 5.54 2.91 19.16
C ILE A 233 4.48 3.96 18.82
N ALA A 234 3.82 4.51 19.82
CA ALA A 234 2.91 5.65 19.68
C ALA A 234 3.67 6.98 19.83
N PHE A 235 3.62 7.85 18.83
CA PHE A 235 4.27 9.15 18.84
C PHE A 235 3.28 10.25 18.45
N ASP A 236 2.88 11.11 19.39
CA ASP A 236 1.98 12.23 19.09
C ASP A 236 2.73 13.33 18.33
N PHE A 237 2.75 13.19 17.01
CA PHE A 237 3.41 14.11 16.09
C PHE A 237 2.92 15.55 16.23
N HIS A 238 1.62 15.76 16.48
CA HIS A 238 1.05 17.10 16.61
C HIS A 238 1.43 17.77 17.94
N LYS A 239 1.57 17.01 19.02
CA LYS A 239 2.10 17.48 20.30
C LYS A 239 3.59 17.81 20.18
N GLU A 240 4.39 16.87 19.70
CA GLU A 240 5.86 17.01 19.73
C GLU A 240 6.39 17.96 18.66
N CYS A 241 5.96 17.83 17.39
CA CYS A 241 6.39 18.71 16.31
C CYS A 241 5.56 20.01 16.22
N SER A 242 4.78 20.34 17.25
CA SER A 242 4.01 21.59 17.34
C SER A 242 4.89 22.83 17.09
N HIS A 243 4.35 23.81 16.38
CA HIS A 243 5.05 25.04 15.96
C HIS A 243 6.29 24.79 15.08
N MET A 244 6.21 23.84 14.14
CA MET A 244 7.29 23.55 13.17
C MET A 244 8.61 23.15 13.83
N ARG A 245 8.56 22.53 15.02
CA ARG A 245 9.75 22.07 15.76
C ARG A 245 10.26 20.74 15.23
N TRP A 246 10.63 20.71 13.96
CA TRP A 246 11.10 19.54 13.23
C TRP A 246 12.32 18.85 13.87
N HIS A 247 13.15 19.58 14.61
CA HIS A 247 14.24 19.00 15.41
C HIS A 247 13.75 17.93 16.42
N ARG A 248 12.48 17.97 16.85
CA ARG A 248 11.90 16.95 17.74
C ARG A 248 11.57 15.64 17.03
N LEU A 249 11.61 15.62 15.69
CA LEU A 249 11.61 14.35 14.94
C LEU A 249 12.87 13.54 15.27
N GLN A 250 13.98 14.18 15.66
CA GLN A 250 15.17 13.48 16.12
C GLN A 250 14.87 12.55 17.31
N ILE A 251 13.96 12.93 18.23
CA ILE A 251 13.53 12.05 19.34
C ILE A 251 12.94 10.75 18.81
N LEU A 252 12.13 10.81 17.74
CA LEU A 252 11.56 9.62 17.10
C LEU A 252 12.63 8.83 16.34
N LEU A 253 13.59 9.51 15.70
CA LEU A 253 14.72 8.85 15.04
C LEU A 253 15.61 8.12 16.05
N ASP A 254 16.00 8.78 17.14
CA ASP A 254 16.81 8.21 18.23
C ASP A 254 16.11 7.01 18.88
N MET A 255 14.80 7.12 19.14
CA MET A 255 13.97 6.00 19.64
C MET A 255 13.90 4.81 18.69
N VAL A 256 14.18 4.99 17.40
CA VAL A 256 14.05 3.96 16.36
C VAL A 256 15.42 3.53 15.82
N ALA A 257 16.49 4.30 16.07
CA ALA A 257 17.85 4.05 15.61
C ALA A 257 18.40 2.70 16.08
N GLU A 258 18.32 2.40 17.38
CA GLU A 258 18.74 1.10 17.93
C GLU A 258 18.04 -0.08 17.24
N MET A 259 16.78 0.09 16.85
CA MET A 259 16.04 -0.94 16.11
C MET A 259 16.33 -0.93 14.61
N GLN A 260 16.70 0.20 14.01
CA GLN A 260 17.15 0.26 12.62
C GLN A 260 18.51 -0.42 12.43
N ASP A 261 19.40 -0.32 13.41
CA ASP A 261 20.66 -1.03 13.41
C ASP A 261 20.44 -2.56 13.50
N ASP A 262 19.47 -3.03 14.32
CA ASP A 262 19.01 -4.43 14.34
C ASP A 262 18.43 -4.92 12.98
N PHE A 263 18.07 -4.01 12.05
CA PHE A 263 17.51 -4.34 10.73
C PHE A 263 18.54 -4.35 9.59
N GLY A 264 19.78 -3.89 9.82
CA GLY A 264 20.87 -3.90 8.83
C GLY A 264 21.88 -5.03 9.09
N SER A 265 22.48 -5.69 8.10
CA SER A 265 22.35 -5.60 6.63
C SER A 265 22.53 -7.01 6.05
N VAL A 266 21.81 -7.35 4.98
CA VAL A 266 22.20 -8.52 4.16
C VAL A 266 23.33 -8.07 3.25
N SER A 267 24.54 -8.56 3.52
CA SER A 267 25.77 -8.32 2.76
C SER A 267 25.96 -9.34 1.65
#